data_AF-A0A1H8RJ79-F1
#
_entry.id   AF-A0A1H8RJ79-F1
#
_cell.length_a   1.000
_cell.length_b   1.000
_cell.length_c   1.000
_cell.angle_alpha   90.00
_cell.angle_beta   90.00
_cell.angle_gamma   90.00
#
_symmetry.space_group_name_H-M   'P 1'
#
loop_
_entity.id
_entity.type
_entity.pdbx_description
1 polymer ?
#
loop_
_entity_poly.entity_id
_entity_poly.type
_entity_poly.pdbx_seq_one_letter_code
_entity_poly.pdbx_strand_id
1 'polypeptide(L)'
;MNITVYLFGEFNQGYTQYPDDYTKSIFHNFYANAKSTTQIAVHREGSLMYYGYIRKLEQECYIGFCVVLNELMLIKLDELFLLNENIISNLITKGQLIHFNEQGEIVSYVDRLYMNREEIDIIIESFYAGFRRLENSIQPLPTVKYGILNSSVKNFLVEDNIEEIVESSHTYGYTYIYKSEFYNTKQLSSYKNVLAQLNRERTALDEKYNELTKEHKKILKQKKQYRFVIILFIILLGFGIGLFFLNDNLNNTKNALTAANETIALQSDSLDSKKLQIANLNDRNRILGMRYQEECSLRKKAEISFSNFKNMIGERQPFVITSTSFNFDTGYLYFKYFGLKEGSVKLQVRAYNDDGYSYSNNANIDIILEENKSRIYVGHLNAQKWYSFEILRGNIILGGGRH
;
A
#
# COMPACT_ATOMS: atom_id res chain seq x y z
N MET A 1 -47.38 -18.86 -79.75
CA MET A 1 -47.47 -17.46 -79.28
C MET A 1 -46.10 -16.82 -79.38
N ASN A 2 -45.94 -15.72 -80.12
CA ASN A 2 -44.66 -15.03 -80.24
C ASN A 2 -44.54 -14.02 -79.09
N ILE A 3 -43.75 -14.38 -78.08
CA ILE A 3 -43.56 -13.59 -76.85
C ILE A 3 -42.08 -13.26 -76.69
N THR A 4 -41.79 -11.98 -76.44
CA THR A 4 -40.47 -11.53 -75.98
C THR A 4 -40.58 -11.02 -74.55
N VAL A 5 -39.66 -11.42 -73.68
CA VAL A 5 -39.61 -11.00 -72.28
C VAL A 5 -38.38 -10.14 -72.06
N TYR A 6 -38.58 -9.02 -71.37
CA TYR A 6 -37.53 -8.08 -70.98
C TYR A 6 -37.50 -7.95 -69.46
N LEU A 7 -36.29 -7.85 -68.92
CA LEU A 7 -36.03 -7.41 -67.56
C LEU A 7 -35.38 -6.04 -67.62
N PHE A 8 -35.80 -5.11 -66.76
CA PHE A 8 -35.22 -3.79 -66.68
C PHE A 8 -35.29 -3.26 -65.25
N GLY A 9 -34.47 -2.27 -64.91
CA GLY A 9 -34.54 -1.67 -63.58
C GLY A 9 -33.37 -0.74 -63.27
N GLU A 10 -33.54 0.05 -62.23
CA GLU A 10 -32.47 0.80 -61.57
C GLU A 10 -32.01 0.01 -60.35
N PHE A 11 -30.73 -0.39 -60.35
CA PHE A 11 -30.08 -1.10 -59.26
C PHE A 11 -28.97 -0.20 -58.69
N ASN A 12 -28.16 -0.69 -57.75
CA ASN A 12 -27.21 0.14 -57.00
C ASN A 12 -26.23 0.96 -57.87
N GLN A 13 -25.89 0.47 -59.07
CA GLN A 13 -24.96 1.15 -60.01
C GLN A 13 -25.63 1.63 -61.30
N GLY A 14 -26.94 1.87 -61.25
CA GLY A 14 -27.69 2.54 -62.29
C GLY A 14 -28.61 1.63 -63.10
N TYR A 15 -29.20 2.22 -64.15
CA TYR A 15 -30.11 1.53 -65.07
C TYR A 15 -29.46 0.36 -65.80
N THR A 16 -30.20 -0.72 -65.93
CA THR A 16 -29.82 -1.90 -66.69
C THR A 16 -31.07 -2.55 -67.30
N GLN A 17 -30.91 -3.19 -68.45
CA GLN A 17 -31.96 -3.97 -69.08
C GLN A 17 -31.39 -5.22 -69.77
N TYR A 18 -32.26 -6.20 -70.01
CA TYR A 18 -31.97 -7.40 -70.74
C TYR A 18 -33.19 -7.83 -71.58
N PRO A 19 -33.04 -8.03 -72.89
CA PRO A 19 -31.89 -7.64 -73.72
C PRO A 19 -31.61 -6.12 -73.69
N ASP A 20 -30.37 -5.72 -74.00
CA ASP A 20 -29.97 -4.30 -74.13
C ASP A 20 -30.11 -3.85 -75.58
N ASP A 21 -31.23 -3.19 -75.88
CA ASP A 21 -31.62 -2.80 -77.23
C ASP A 21 -32.43 -1.48 -77.24
N TYR A 22 -33.11 -1.18 -78.35
CA TYR A 22 -33.82 0.08 -78.56
C TYR A 22 -35.01 0.31 -77.61
N THR A 23 -35.47 -0.72 -76.90
CA THR A 23 -36.65 -0.64 -76.00
C THR A 23 -36.40 0.18 -74.73
N LYS A 24 -35.15 0.61 -74.50
CA LYS A 24 -34.74 1.46 -73.36
C LYS A 24 -35.62 2.69 -73.17
N SER A 25 -35.97 3.38 -74.25
CA SER A 25 -36.80 4.60 -74.19
C SER A 25 -38.22 4.31 -73.70
N ILE A 26 -38.79 3.16 -74.08
CA ILE A 26 -40.11 2.69 -73.64
C ILE A 26 -40.08 2.42 -72.13
N PHE A 27 -39.08 1.70 -71.64
CA PHE A 27 -38.96 1.34 -70.22
C PHE A 27 -38.65 2.55 -69.34
N HIS A 28 -37.87 3.52 -69.83
CA HIS A 28 -37.69 4.80 -69.14
C HIS A 28 -39.00 5.56 -69.04
N ASN A 29 -39.82 5.58 -70.08
CA ASN A 29 -41.15 6.21 -70.04
C ASN A 29 -42.06 5.51 -69.01
N PHE A 30 -42.02 4.17 -68.98
CA PHE A 30 -42.78 3.38 -68.01
C PHE A 30 -42.46 3.78 -66.57
N TYR A 31 -41.17 3.93 -66.24
CA TYR A 31 -40.75 4.32 -64.89
C TYR A 31 -40.94 5.82 -64.61
N ALA A 32 -40.73 6.70 -65.59
CA ALA A 32 -40.92 8.15 -65.43
C ALA A 32 -42.35 8.51 -65.01
N ASN A 33 -43.34 7.68 -65.40
CA ASN A 33 -44.73 7.82 -65.01
C ASN A 33 -45.12 6.91 -63.84
N ALA A 34 -44.15 6.31 -63.14
CA ALA A 34 -44.44 5.39 -62.06
C ALA A 34 -44.82 6.07 -60.75
N LYS A 35 -46.09 5.90 -60.34
CA LYS A 35 -46.67 6.59 -59.17
C LYS A 35 -46.91 5.68 -57.97
N SER A 36 -47.08 4.38 -58.20
CA SER A 36 -47.37 3.39 -57.14
C SER A 36 -46.20 2.45 -56.86
N THR A 37 -46.25 1.75 -55.72
CA THR A 37 -45.26 0.70 -55.38
C THR A 37 -45.21 -0.38 -56.45
N THR A 38 -46.38 -0.74 -56.99
CA THR A 38 -46.50 -1.62 -58.16
C THR A 38 -47.43 -1.04 -59.20
N GLN A 39 -47.14 -1.32 -60.46
CA GLN A 39 -47.99 -0.90 -61.57
C GLN A 39 -47.73 -1.73 -62.82
N ILE A 40 -48.68 -1.68 -63.74
CA ILE A 40 -48.51 -2.14 -65.12
C ILE A 40 -48.62 -0.94 -66.04
N ALA A 41 -47.65 -0.77 -66.92
CA ALA A 41 -47.67 0.15 -68.03
C ALA A 41 -47.90 -0.65 -69.32
N VAL A 42 -48.93 -0.28 -70.07
CA VAL A 42 -49.24 -0.88 -71.37
C VAL A 42 -48.93 0.13 -72.46
N HIS A 43 -48.22 -0.30 -73.50
CA HIS A 43 -47.90 0.52 -74.66
C HIS A 43 -48.10 -0.27 -75.95
N ARG A 44 -48.70 0.37 -76.95
CA ARG A 44 -48.87 -0.21 -78.29
C ARG A 44 -47.93 0.47 -79.29
N GLU A 45 -47.16 -0.34 -80.00
CA GLU A 45 -46.32 0.10 -81.12
C GLU A 45 -46.63 -0.75 -82.35
N GLY A 46 -47.51 -0.24 -83.22
CA GLY A 46 -47.96 -0.99 -84.41
C GLY A 46 -48.72 -2.27 -84.04
N SER A 47 -48.13 -3.42 -84.38
CA SER A 47 -48.65 -4.77 -84.04
C SER A 47 -48.13 -5.30 -82.70
N LEU A 48 -47.24 -4.58 -82.02
CA LEU A 48 -46.65 -4.99 -80.75
C LEU A 48 -47.39 -4.37 -79.57
N MET A 49 -47.68 -5.19 -78.56
CA MET A 49 -48.22 -4.77 -77.28
C MET A 49 -47.21 -5.06 -76.18
N TYR A 50 -46.75 -4.02 -75.50
CA TYR A 50 -45.81 -4.07 -74.38
C TYR A 50 -46.60 -4.02 -73.07
N TYR A 51 -46.35 -4.98 -72.19
CA TYR A 51 -46.93 -5.04 -70.85
C TYR A 51 -45.82 -5.00 -69.81
N GLY A 52 -45.46 -3.79 -69.36
CA GLY A 52 -44.40 -3.53 -68.40
C GLY A 52 -44.91 -3.48 -66.96
N TYR A 53 -44.65 -4.50 -66.18
CA TYR A 53 -44.78 -4.45 -64.73
C TYR A 53 -43.59 -3.75 -64.08
N ILE A 54 -43.84 -2.89 -63.11
CA ILE A 54 -42.80 -2.22 -62.32
C ILE A 54 -43.05 -2.47 -60.84
N ARG A 55 -41.99 -2.79 -60.12
CA ARG A 55 -41.91 -2.89 -58.67
C ARG A 55 -40.86 -1.91 -58.13
N LYS A 56 -41.30 -0.90 -57.40
CA LYS A 56 -40.41 -0.02 -56.63
C LYS A 56 -39.80 -0.79 -55.45
N LEU A 57 -38.52 -0.56 -55.21
CA LEU A 57 -37.74 -1.06 -54.10
C LEU A 57 -37.34 0.12 -53.21
N GLU A 58 -36.67 -0.14 -52.08
CA GLU A 58 -36.06 0.95 -51.32
C GLU A 58 -34.82 1.52 -52.05
N GLN A 59 -34.30 2.64 -51.53
CA GLN A 59 -33.10 3.31 -52.07
C GLN A 59 -33.25 3.81 -53.51
N GLU A 60 -34.46 4.26 -53.88
CA GLU A 60 -34.79 4.74 -55.24
C GLU A 60 -34.54 3.71 -56.36
N CYS A 61 -34.39 2.43 -55.99
CA CYS A 61 -34.21 1.33 -56.93
C CYS A 61 -35.56 0.77 -57.39
N TYR A 62 -35.57 0.10 -58.54
CA TYR A 62 -36.76 -0.62 -59.02
C TYR A 62 -36.38 -1.79 -59.91
N ILE A 63 -37.27 -2.78 -59.97
CA ILE A 63 -37.21 -3.88 -60.93
C ILE A 63 -38.49 -3.91 -61.75
N GLY A 64 -38.35 -4.17 -63.04
CA GLY A 64 -39.44 -4.25 -63.99
C GLY A 64 -39.30 -5.43 -64.92
N PHE A 65 -40.46 -5.92 -65.35
CA PHE A 65 -40.58 -7.01 -66.31
C PHE A 65 -41.52 -6.55 -67.42
N CYS A 66 -41.10 -6.65 -68.67
CA CYS A 66 -41.97 -6.36 -69.80
C CYS A 66 -42.18 -7.60 -70.65
N VAL A 67 -43.44 -7.90 -70.94
CA VAL A 67 -43.78 -8.93 -71.92
C VAL A 67 -44.36 -8.28 -73.17
N VAL A 68 -43.81 -8.64 -74.33
CA VAL A 68 -44.21 -8.12 -75.63
C VAL A 68 -44.97 -9.20 -76.39
N LEU A 69 -46.19 -8.89 -76.79
CA LEU A 69 -47.04 -9.75 -77.61
C LEU A 69 -47.13 -9.19 -79.03
N ASN A 70 -46.97 -10.03 -80.04
CA ASN A 70 -47.19 -9.66 -81.44
C ASN A 70 -48.61 -10.03 -81.89
N GLU A 71 -49.34 -9.08 -82.46
CA GLU A 71 -50.71 -9.20 -82.99
C GLU A 71 -51.76 -9.66 -81.97
N LEU A 72 -51.42 -9.67 -80.68
CA LEU A 72 -52.24 -10.18 -79.59
C LEU A 72 -52.30 -9.15 -78.46
N MET A 73 -53.41 -9.14 -77.73
CA MET A 73 -53.61 -8.34 -76.52
C MET A 73 -54.14 -9.20 -75.38
N LEU A 74 -53.70 -8.88 -74.16
CA LEU A 74 -54.20 -9.44 -72.93
C LEU A 74 -55.46 -8.67 -72.48
N ILE A 75 -56.53 -9.41 -72.15
CA ILE A 75 -57.79 -8.84 -71.65
C ILE A 75 -57.98 -8.95 -70.14
N LYS A 76 -57.16 -9.75 -69.46
CA LYS A 76 -57.18 -9.89 -67.98
C LYS A 76 -55.87 -9.45 -67.36
N LEU A 77 -55.79 -8.18 -67.01
CA LEU A 77 -54.59 -7.54 -66.48
C LEU A 77 -54.35 -7.85 -64.99
N ASP A 78 -55.39 -8.27 -64.27
CA ASP A 78 -55.32 -8.78 -62.89
C ASP A 78 -54.51 -10.09 -62.81
N GLU A 79 -54.71 -11.01 -63.76
CA GLU A 79 -53.92 -12.23 -63.84
C GLU A 79 -52.44 -11.94 -64.13
N LEU A 80 -52.14 -10.86 -64.85
CA LEU A 80 -50.77 -10.40 -65.10
C LEU A 80 -50.13 -9.81 -63.84
N PHE A 81 -50.86 -9.04 -63.03
CA PHE A 81 -50.37 -8.61 -61.71
C PHE A 81 -49.99 -9.83 -60.85
N LEU A 82 -50.88 -10.82 -60.76
CA LEU A 82 -50.64 -12.04 -59.98
C LEU A 82 -49.40 -12.82 -60.46
N LEU A 83 -49.20 -12.94 -61.78
CA LEU A 83 -48.01 -13.59 -62.33
C LEU A 83 -46.73 -12.88 -61.87
N ASN A 84 -46.67 -11.56 -62.05
CA ASN A 84 -45.50 -10.77 -61.69
C ASN A 84 -45.24 -10.77 -60.17
N GLU A 85 -46.29 -10.66 -59.34
CA GLU A 85 -46.17 -10.68 -57.88
C GLU A 85 -45.62 -12.02 -57.37
N ASN A 86 -46.00 -13.14 -57.99
CA ASN A 86 -45.44 -14.45 -57.68
C ASN A 86 -43.97 -14.57 -58.08
N ILE A 87 -43.60 -14.03 -59.26
CA ILE A 87 -42.20 -13.99 -59.71
C ILE A 87 -41.35 -13.15 -58.75
N ILE A 88 -41.81 -11.95 -58.37
CA ILE A 88 -41.15 -11.10 -57.36
C ILE A 88 -41.00 -11.86 -56.03
N SER A 89 -42.05 -12.52 -55.56
CA SER A 89 -42.02 -13.29 -54.30
C SER A 89 -40.95 -14.38 -54.33
N ASN A 90 -40.82 -15.09 -55.45
CA ASN A 90 -39.79 -16.12 -55.63
C ASN A 90 -38.38 -15.52 -55.67
N LEU A 91 -38.21 -14.38 -56.36
CA LEU A 91 -36.90 -13.71 -56.43
C LEU A 91 -36.41 -13.24 -55.07
N ILE A 92 -37.29 -12.64 -54.27
CA ILE A 92 -36.96 -12.20 -52.91
C ILE A 92 -36.60 -13.39 -52.03
N THR A 93 -37.35 -14.49 -52.15
CA THR A 93 -37.14 -15.70 -51.33
C THR A 93 -35.81 -16.38 -51.67
N LYS A 94 -35.41 -16.41 -52.95
CA LYS A 94 -34.10 -16.92 -53.37
C LYS A 94 -32.95 -15.97 -53.00
N GLY A 95 -33.20 -14.66 -52.93
CA GLY A 95 -32.23 -13.65 -52.53
C GLY A 95 -31.11 -13.38 -53.55
N GLN A 96 -31.36 -13.60 -54.84
CA GLN A 96 -30.31 -13.57 -55.88
C GLN A 96 -30.22 -12.26 -56.66
N LEU A 97 -31.33 -11.54 -56.84
CA LEU A 97 -31.38 -10.22 -57.48
C LEU A 97 -31.87 -9.14 -56.52
N ILE A 98 -32.91 -9.48 -55.74
CA ILE A 98 -33.52 -8.64 -54.72
C ILE A 98 -33.71 -9.50 -53.46
N HIS A 99 -33.65 -8.89 -52.28
CA HIS A 99 -33.75 -9.58 -51.00
C HIS A 99 -34.33 -8.67 -49.92
N PHE A 100 -34.64 -9.24 -48.75
CA PHE A 100 -34.95 -8.45 -47.56
C PHE A 100 -33.68 -8.01 -46.85
N ASN A 101 -33.57 -6.73 -46.51
CA ASN A 101 -32.56 -6.24 -45.57
C ASN A 101 -32.93 -6.58 -44.11
N GLU A 102 -32.07 -6.20 -43.16
CA GLU A 102 -32.30 -6.41 -41.72
C GLU A 102 -33.57 -5.71 -41.20
N GLN A 103 -34.04 -4.68 -41.90
CA GLN A 103 -35.24 -3.90 -41.59
C GLN A 103 -36.52 -4.54 -42.15
N GLY A 104 -36.41 -5.62 -42.94
CA GLY A 104 -37.55 -6.24 -43.62
C GLY A 104 -38.02 -5.46 -44.85
N GLU A 105 -37.17 -4.61 -45.39
CA GLU A 105 -37.40 -3.85 -46.62
C GLU A 105 -36.78 -4.56 -47.81
N ILE A 106 -37.36 -4.39 -49.00
CA ILE A 106 -36.89 -5.08 -50.20
C ILE A 106 -35.87 -4.18 -50.90
N VAL A 107 -34.64 -4.65 -50.98
CA VAL A 107 -33.50 -3.93 -51.56
C VAL A 107 -32.86 -4.76 -52.68
N SER A 108 -32.08 -4.09 -53.53
CA SER A 108 -31.24 -4.78 -54.49
C SER A 108 -30.12 -5.58 -53.81
N TYR A 109 -29.89 -6.81 -54.26
CA TYR A 109 -28.70 -7.59 -53.90
C TYR A 109 -27.54 -7.37 -54.89
N VAL A 110 -27.85 -7.07 -56.14
CA VAL A 110 -26.86 -6.94 -57.22
C VAL A 110 -26.67 -5.49 -57.64
N ASP A 111 -25.47 -5.16 -58.11
CA ASP A 111 -25.20 -3.82 -58.63
C ASP A 111 -25.86 -3.58 -59.99
N ARG A 112 -25.90 -4.63 -60.84
CA ARG A 112 -26.48 -4.63 -62.20
C ARG A 112 -27.02 -6.03 -62.56
N LEU A 113 -28.06 -6.09 -63.39
CA LEU A 113 -28.79 -7.32 -63.77
C LEU A 113 -27.88 -8.38 -64.40
N TYR A 114 -27.01 -7.97 -65.33
CA TYR A 114 -26.18 -8.91 -66.10
C TYR A 114 -25.15 -9.67 -65.26
N MET A 115 -24.98 -9.31 -63.98
CA MET A 115 -24.12 -10.03 -63.04
C MET A 115 -24.71 -11.40 -62.65
N ASN A 116 -25.98 -11.66 -62.95
CA ASN A 116 -26.64 -12.91 -62.60
C ASN A 116 -27.51 -13.45 -63.75
N ARG A 117 -26.84 -13.79 -64.88
CA ARG A 117 -27.52 -14.23 -66.12
C ARG A 117 -28.34 -15.50 -65.95
N GLU A 118 -27.88 -16.47 -65.17
CA GLU A 118 -28.59 -17.73 -64.95
C GLU A 118 -29.98 -17.48 -64.33
N GLU A 119 -30.09 -16.55 -63.39
CA GLU A 119 -31.39 -16.21 -62.80
C GLU A 119 -32.27 -15.42 -63.77
N ILE A 120 -31.70 -14.62 -64.68
CA ILE A 120 -32.46 -13.97 -65.75
C ILE A 120 -33.12 -15.02 -66.66
N ASP A 121 -32.39 -16.06 -67.07
CA ASP A 121 -32.93 -17.13 -67.91
C ASP A 121 -34.06 -17.88 -67.19
N ILE A 122 -33.91 -18.15 -65.89
CA ILE A 122 -34.95 -18.78 -65.06
C ILE A 122 -36.22 -17.90 -64.97
N ILE A 123 -36.06 -16.58 -64.87
CA ILE A 123 -37.19 -15.64 -64.85
C ILE A 123 -37.90 -15.65 -66.20
N ILE A 124 -37.16 -15.61 -67.31
CA ILE A 124 -37.72 -15.67 -68.67
C ILE A 124 -38.52 -16.96 -68.87
N GLU A 125 -37.98 -18.11 -68.46
CA GLU A 125 -38.70 -19.39 -68.51
C GLU A 125 -39.95 -19.40 -67.63
N SER A 126 -39.90 -18.75 -66.46
CA SER A 126 -41.05 -18.58 -65.57
C SER A 126 -42.15 -17.74 -66.23
N PHE A 127 -41.79 -16.69 -66.97
CA PHE A 127 -42.74 -15.92 -67.78
C PHE A 127 -43.33 -16.74 -68.92
N TYR A 128 -42.52 -17.52 -69.66
CA TYR A 128 -43.05 -18.42 -70.71
C TYR A 128 -44.02 -19.46 -70.14
N ALA A 129 -43.72 -20.05 -68.98
CA ALA A 129 -44.63 -20.96 -68.28
C ALA A 129 -45.90 -20.26 -67.78
N GLY A 130 -45.77 -19.04 -67.24
CA GLY A 130 -46.87 -18.22 -66.75
C GLY A 130 -47.83 -17.80 -67.87
N PHE A 131 -47.30 -17.26 -68.96
CA PHE A 131 -48.10 -16.79 -70.10
C PHE A 131 -48.83 -17.93 -70.83
N ARG A 132 -48.29 -19.15 -70.82
CA ARG A 132 -49.03 -20.34 -71.28
C ARG A 132 -50.33 -20.56 -70.49
N ARG A 133 -50.37 -20.20 -69.21
CA ARG A 133 -51.60 -20.28 -68.39
C ARG A 133 -52.57 -19.12 -68.66
N LEU A 134 -52.07 -18.01 -69.21
CA LEU A 134 -52.86 -16.84 -69.58
C LEU A 134 -53.40 -16.92 -71.02
N GLU A 135 -53.21 -18.03 -71.74
CA GLU A 135 -53.60 -18.15 -73.15
C GLU A 135 -55.11 -17.89 -73.38
N ASN A 136 -55.95 -18.30 -72.44
CA ASN A 136 -57.41 -18.04 -72.47
C ASN A 136 -57.77 -16.56 -72.23
N SER A 137 -56.81 -15.76 -71.77
CA SER A 137 -56.97 -14.33 -71.46
C SER A 137 -56.39 -13.44 -72.56
N ILE A 138 -56.08 -14.02 -73.73
CA ILE A 138 -55.49 -13.34 -74.88
C ILE A 138 -56.47 -13.30 -76.04
N GLN A 139 -56.52 -12.16 -76.73
CA GLN A 139 -57.35 -11.94 -77.92
C GLN A 139 -56.52 -11.33 -79.06
N PRO A 140 -56.97 -11.48 -80.33
CA PRO A 140 -56.38 -10.76 -81.45
C PRO A 140 -56.38 -9.25 -81.22
N LEU A 141 -55.28 -8.59 -81.54
CA LEU A 141 -55.14 -7.15 -81.41
C LEU A 141 -56.05 -6.42 -82.44
N PRO A 142 -56.96 -5.53 -82.02
CA PRO A 142 -57.79 -4.77 -82.94
C PRO A 142 -56.97 -3.78 -83.76
N THR A 143 -57.52 -3.32 -84.89
CA THR A 143 -56.86 -2.35 -85.79
C THR A 143 -56.45 -1.06 -85.06
N VAL A 144 -55.32 -0.49 -85.46
CA VAL A 144 -54.81 0.77 -84.90
C VAL A 144 -55.81 1.90 -85.15
N LYS A 145 -56.19 2.62 -84.09
CA LYS A 145 -56.96 3.86 -84.18
C LYS A 145 -56.00 5.04 -84.31
N TYR A 146 -55.80 5.55 -85.53
CA TYR A 146 -54.90 6.69 -85.79
C TYR A 146 -55.46 8.06 -85.32
N GLY A 147 -56.67 8.10 -84.76
CA GLY A 147 -57.29 9.33 -84.26
C GLY A 147 -56.73 9.83 -82.92
N ILE A 148 -55.85 9.07 -82.27
CA ILE A 148 -55.28 9.38 -80.96
C ILE A 148 -53.76 9.38 -81.07
N LEU A 149 -53.11 10.35 -80.41
CA LEU A 149 -51.65 10.48 -80.39
C LEU A 149 -51.00 9.26 -79.74
N ASN A 150 -49.91 8.77 -80.32
CA ASN A 150 -49.10 7.66 -79.79
C ASN A 150 -48.41 7.97 -78.44
N SER A 151 -48.34 9.24 -78.04
CA SER A 151 -47.84 9.71 -76.76
C SER A 151 -48.95 9.97 -75.73
N SER A 152 -50.22 9.75 -76.10
CA SER A 152 -51.34 9.96 -75.19
C SER A 152 -51.27 9.01 -74.00
N VAL A 153 -51.61 9.52 -72.81
CA VAL A 153 -51.53 8.77 -71.55
C VAL A 153 -52.92 8.66 -70.93
N LYS A 154 -53.31 7.45 -70.54
CA LYS A 154 -54.47 7.18 -69.70
C LYS A 154 -54.03 6.47 -68.42
N ASN A 155 -54.67 6.81 -67.31
CA ASN A 155 -54.33 6.34 -65.97
C ASN A 155 -55.54 5.68 -65.33
N PHE A 156 -55.31 4.57 -64.64
CA PHE A 156 -56.31 3.78 -63.92
C PHE A 156 -55.76 3.27 -62.59
N LEU A 157 -56.64 3.02 -61.64
CA LEU A 157 -56.41 2.16 -60.49
C LEU A 157 -56.76 0.71 -60.88
N VAL A 158 -56.17 -0.28 -60.21
CA VAL A 158 -56.45 -1.70 -60.51
C VAL A 158 -57.90 -2.09 -60.22
N GLU A 159 -58.59 -1.34 -59.35
CA GLU A 159 -60.00 -1.53 -59.01
C GLU A 159 -60.97 -0.88 -60.01
N ASP A 160 -60.46 -0.10 -60.98
CA ASP A 160 -61.29 0.53 -62.00
C ASP A 160 -61.89 -0.51 -62.97
N ASN A 161 -62.85 -0.06 -63.79
CA ASN A 161 -63.55 -0.94 -64.73
C ASN A 161 -62.59 -1.59 -65.74
N ILE A 162 -62.54 -2.93 -65.73
CA ILE A 162 -61.62 -3.70 -66.58
C ILE A 162 -61.85 -3.50 -68.08
N GLU A 163 -63.09 -3.32 -68.53
CA GLU A 163 -63.44 -3.10 -69.93
C GLU A 163 -62.88 -1.75 -70.41
N GLU A 164 -62.96 -0.70 -69.58
CA GLU A 164 -62.38 0.61 -69.88
C GLU A 164 -60.84 0.58 -69.90
N ILE A 165 -60.22 -0.17 -68.99
CA ILE A 165 -58.77 -0.36 -68.95
C ILE A 165 -58.30 -1.08 -70.21
N VAL A 166 -58.97 -2.16 -70.60
CA VAL A 166 -58.63 -2.98 -71.78
C VAL A 166 -58.84 -2.19 -73.08
N GLU A 167 -59.93 -1.43 -73.17
CA GLU A 167 -60.18 -0.53 -74.30
C GLU A 167 -59.07 0.53 -74.42
N SER A 168 -58.69 1.12 -73.30
CA SER A 168 -57.66 2.15 -73.26
C SER A 168 -56.28 1.60 -73.63
N SER A 169 -55.98 0.38 -73.20
CA SER A 169 -54.69 -0.30 -73.41
C SER A 169 -54.28 -0.42 -74.88
N HIS A 170 -55.25 -0.52 -75.80
CA HIS A 170 -54.97 -0.65 -77.24
C HIS A 170 -55.38 0.59 -78.07
N THR A 171 -56.03 1.58 -77.44
CA THR A 171 -56.54 2.80 -78.06
C THR A 171 -55.66 4.03 -77.76
N TYR A 172 -55.12 4.14 -76.53
CA TYR A 172 -54.18 5.19 -76.14
C TYR A 172 -52.73 4.75 -76.34
N GLY A 173 -51.83 5.72 -76.42
CA GLY A 173 -50.39 5.47 -76.55
C GLY A 173 -49.83 4.70 -75.37
N TYR A 174 -50.17 5.15 -74.16
CA TYR A 174 -49.77 4.54 -72.89
C TYR A 174 -50.98 4.43 -71.97
N THR A 175 -51.14 3.28 -71.34
CA THR A 175 -52.12 3.05 -70.28
C THR A 175 -51.40 2.59 -69.02
N TYR A 176 -51.52 3.35 -67.93
CA TYR A 176 -50.92 3.02 -66.64
C TYR A 176 -51.99 2.55 -65.67
N ILE A 177 -51.76 1.39 -65.06
CA ILE A 177 -52.64 0.78 -64.06
C ILE A 177 -51.87 0.68 -62.75
N TYR A 178 -52.33 1.40 -61.74
CA TYR A 178 -51.66 1.54 -60.47
C TYR A 178 -52.23 0.59 -59.42
N LYS A 179 -51.35 -0.09 -58.67
CA LYS A 179 -51.72 -0.96 -57.55
C LYS A 179 -50.86 -0.63 -56.32
N SER A 180 -51.50 -0.07 -55.31
CA SER A 180 -50.84 0.36 -54.07
C SER A 180 -51.11 -0.56 -52.88
N GLU A 181 -52.10 -1.45 -52.96
CA GLU A 181 -52.46 -2.40 -51.91
C GLU A 181 -52.43 -3.84 -52.42
N PHE A 182 -52.34 -4.80 -51.49
CA PHE A 182 -52.39 -6.25 -51.78
C PHE A 182 -51.45 -6.73 -52.90
N TYR A 183 -50.30 -6.07 -53.06
CA TYR A 183 -49.29 -6.40 -54.07
C TYR A 183 -48.27 -7.45 -53.59
N ASN A 184 -48.19 -7.67 -52.27
CA ASN A 184 -47.33 -8.69 -51.70
C ASN A 184 -48.13 -9.98 -51.58
N THR A 185 -47.54 -11.10 -51.96
CA THR A 185 -48.13 -12.41 -51.66
C THR A 185 -48.32 -12.57 -50.14
N LYS A 186 -49.24 -13.45 -49.73
CA LYS A 186 -49.44 -13.76 -48.30
C LYS A 186 -48.14 -14.24 -47.63
N GLN A 187 -47.36 -15.03 -48.35
CA GLN A 187 -46.05 -15.51 -47.91
C GLN A 187 -45.06 -14.36 -47.71
N LEU A 188 -44.96 -13.44 -48.68
CA LEU A 188 -44.03 -12.31 -48.59
C LEU A 188 -44.39 -11.36 -47.45
N SER A 189 -45.69 -11.11 -47.25
CA SER A 189 -46.19 -10.32 -46.12
C SER A 189 -45.87 -10.99 -44.78
N SER A 190 -45.98 -12.32 -44.70
CA SER A 190 -45.61 -13.09 -43.51
C SER A 190 -44.10 -12.98 -43.21
N TYR A 191 -43.23 -13.15 -44.21
CA TYR A 191 -41.79 -13.00 -44.02
C TYR A 191 -41.41 -11.60 -43.57
N LYS A 192 -41.97 -10.56 -44.19
CA LYS A 192 -41.76 -9.16 -43.78
C LYS A 192 -42.13 -8.94 -42.31
N ASN A 193 -43.26 -9.49 -41.86
CA ASN A 193 -43.70 -9.37 -40.47
C ASN A 193 -42.76 -10.09 -39.49
N VAL A 194 -42.28 -11.29 -39.85
CA VAL A 194 -41.31 -12.04 -39.02
C VAL A 194 -39.99 -11.28 -38.91
N LEU A 195 -39.46 -10.74 -40.00
CA LEU A 195 -38.24 -9.93 -39.98
C LEU A 195 -38.41 -8.65 -39.14
N ALA A 196 -39.53 -7.96 -39.29
CA ALA A 196 -39.83 -6.79 -38.47
C ALA A 196 -39.92 -7.13 -36.97
N GLN A 197 -40.49 -8.29 -36.61
CA GLN A 197 -40.52 -8.76 -35.23
C GLN A 197 -39.12 -9.08 -34.71
N LEU A 198 -38.33 -9.87 -35.46
CA LEU A 198 -36.96 -10.23 -35.09
C LEU A 198 -36.09 -8.99 -34.90
N ASN A 199 -36.24 -7.97 -35.75
CA ASN A 199 -35.48 -6.74 -35.63
C ASN A 199 -35.86 -5.93 -34.37
N ARG A 200 -37.15 -5.88 -34.02
CA ARG A 200 -37.61 -5.26 -32.75
C ARG A 200 -37.06 -6.00 -31.53
N GLU A 201 -37.08 -7.34 -31.56
CA GLU A 201 -36.53 -8.17 -30.49
C GLU A 201 -35.02 -7.96 -30.34
N ARG A 202 -34.27 -7.94 -31.45
CA ARG A 202 -32.84 -7.64 -31.48
C ARG A 202 -32.53 -6.28 -30.87
N THR A 203 -33.25 -5.24 -31.30
CA THR A 203 -33.08 -3.87 -30.79
C THR A 203 -33.35 -3.80 -29.28
N ALA A 204 -34.44 -4.41 -28.81
CA ALA A 204 -34.76 -4.46 -27.38
C ALA A 204 -33.72 -5.24 -26.56
N LEU A 205 -33.14 -6.30 -27.15
CA LEU A 205 -32.09 -7.10 -26.52
C LEU A 205 -30.78 -6.32 -26.40
N ASP A 206 -30.41 -5.57 -27.45
CA ASP A 206 -29.23 -4.70 -27.45
C ASP A 206 -29.36 -3.58 -26.41
N GLU A 207 -30.55 -2.98 -26.27
CA GLU A 207 -30.83 -2.00 -25.21
C GLU A 207 -30.63 -2.60 -23.81
N LYS A 208 -31.24 -3.77 -23.54
CA LYS A 208 -31.08 -4.47 -22.26
C LYS A 208 -29.63 -4.85 -21.98
N TYR A 209 -28.91 -5.35 -22.97
CA TYR A 209 -27.50 -5.70 -22.84
C TYR A 209 -26.65 -4.48 -22.47
N ASN A 210 -26.91 -3.33 -23.11
CA ASN A 210 -26.23 -2.08 -22.83
C ASN A 210 -26.53 -1.55 -21.42
N GLU A 211 -27.78 -1.65 -20.97
CA GLU A 211 -28.18 -1.31 -19.61
C GLU A 211 -27.49 -2.20 -18.56
N LEU A 212 -27.57 -3.51 -18.73
CA LEU A 212 -26.96 -4.48 -17.82
C LEU A 212 -25.42 -4.32 -17.75
N THR A 213 -24.79 -3.99 -18.87
CA THR A 213 -23.36 -3.69 -18.93
C THR A 213 -23.00 -2.42 -18.16
N LYS A 214 -23.83 -1.38 -18.23
CA LYS A 214 -23.65 -0.15 -17.44
C LYS A 214 -23.80 -0.42 -15.95
N GLU A 215 -24.82 -1.18 -15.55
CA GLU A 215 -25.04 -1.58 -14.16
C GLU A 215 -23.87 -2.41 -13.61
N HIS A 216 -23.42 -3.41 -14.37
CA HIS A 216 -22.28 -4.24 -13.98
C HIS A 216 -21.01 -3.40 -13.75
N LYS A 217 -20.72 -2.44 -14.65
CA LYS A 217 -19.60 -1.49 -14.47
C LYS A 217 -19.77 -0.62 -13.22
N LYS A 218 -20.99 -0.17 -12.91
CA LYS A 218 -21.30 0.62 -11.69
C LYS A 218 -21.06 -0.20 -10.43
N ILE A 219 -21.55 -1.44 -10.38
CA ILE A 219 -21.36 -2.36 -9.26
C ILE A 219 -19.87 -2.66 -9.05
N LEU A 220 -19.10 -2.90 -10.11
CA LEU A 220 -17.65 -3.11 -10.01
C LEU A 220 -16.92 -1.90 -9.41
N LYS A 221 -17.29 -0.68 -9.82
CA LYS A 221 -16.74 0.55 -9.24
C LYS A 221 -17.09 0.69 -7.75
N GLN A 222 -18.33 0.40 -7.38
CA GLN A 222 -18.78 0.41 -5.98
C GLN A 222 -18.02 -0.61 -5.13
N LYS A 223 -17.86 -1.85 -5.61
CA LYS A 223 -17.07 -2.89 -4.92
C LYS A 223 -15.62 -2.46 -4.72
N LYS A 224 -15.00 -1.80 -5.72
CA LYS A 224 -13.64 -1.27 -5.62
C LYS A 224 -13.54 -0.17 -4.56
N GLN A 225 -14.48 0.79 -4.55
CA GLN A 225 -14.53 1.84 -3.54
C GLN A 225 -14.75 1.27 -2.14
N TYR A 226 -15.67 0.32 -1.97
CA TYR A 226 -15.93 -0.33 -0.70
C TYR A 226 -14.69 -1.05 -0.15
N ARG A 227 -13.92 -1.73 -1.02
CA ARG A 227 -12.65 -2.35 -0.65
C ARG A 227 -11.62 -1.31 -0.14
N PHE A 228 -11.52 -0.16 -0.80
CA PHE A 228 -10.63 0.92 -0.32
C PHE A 228 -11.09 1.49 1.03
N VAL A 229 -12.40 1.68 1.22
CA VAL A 229 -12.97 2.15 2.49
C VAL A 229 -12.65 1.18 3.64
N ILE A 230 -12.80 -0.13 3.41
CA ILE A 230 -12.43 -1.15 4.41
C ILE A 230 -10.94 -1.08 4.74
N ILE A 231 -10.06 -0.99 3.75
CA ILE A 231 -8.60 -0.90 3.98
C ILE A 231 -8.27 0.34 4.80
N LEU A 232 -8.86 1.50 4.45
CA LEU A 232 -8.66 2.74 5.18
C LEU A 232 -9.14 2.64 6.63
N PHE A 233 -10.28 2.00 6.87
CA PHE A 233 -10.81 1.77 8.22
C PHE A 233 -9.87 0.92 9.07
N ILE A 234 -9.30 -0.15 8.50
CA ILE A 234 -8.31 -1.00 9.20
C ILE A 234 -7.05 -0.21 9.55
N ILE A 235 -6.55 0.64 8.65
CA ILE A 235 -5.39 1.50 8.91
C ILE A 235 -5.68 2.48 10.06
N LEU A 236 -6.87 3.09 10.06
CA LEU A 236 -7.31 4.02 11.10
C LEU A 236 -7.37 3.36 12.49
N LEU A 237 -7.88 2.12 12.55
CA LEU A 237 -7.84 1.32 13.78
C LEU A 237 -6.41 1.05 14.25
N GLY A 238 -5.50 0.72 13.32
CA GLY A 238 -4.08 0.53 13.62
C GLY A 238 -3.42 1.77 14.23
N PHE A 239 -3.70 2.97 13.69
CA PHE A 239 -3.23 4.23 14.28
C PHE A 239 -3.82 4.49 15.65
N GLY A 240 -5.11 4.20 15.87
CA GLY A 240 -5.75 4.33 17.18
C GLY A 240 -5.07 3.47 18.24
N ILE A 241 -4.78 2.21 17.92
CA ILE A 241 -4.04 1.30 18.80
C ILE A 241 -2.61 1.81 19.04
N GLY A 242 -1.91 2.25 17.99
CA GLY A 242 -0.55 2.78 18.12
C GLY A 242 -0.46 4.01 19.02
N LEU A 243 -1.39 4.96 18.89
CA LEU A 243 -1.48 6.14 19.75
C LEU A 243 -1.76 5.77 21.21
N PHE A 244 -2.60 4.76 21.45
CA PHE A 244 -2.88 4.27 22.80
C PHE A 244 -1.61 3.73 23.47
N PHE A 245 -0.85 2.86 22.78
CA PHE A 245 0.44 2.36 23.29
C PHE A 245 1.47 3.46 23.49
N LEU A 246 1.54 4.43 22.58
CA LEU A 246 2.43 5.58 22.74
C LEU A 246 2.10 6.37 24.00
N ASN A 247 0.82 6.64 24.26
CA ASN A 247 0.36 7.35 25.44
C ASN A 247 0.69 6.60 26.75
N ASP A 248 0.50 5.28 26.76
CA ASP A 248 0.88 4.44 27.90
C ASP A 248 2.40 4.48 28.16
N ASN A 249 3.21 4.35 27.11
CA ASN A 249 4.66 4.42 27.21
C ASN A 249 5.16 5.82 27.66
N LEU A 250 4.53 6.89 27.18
CA LEU A 250 4.82 8.26 27.62
C LEU A 250 4.51 8.46 29.11
N ASN A 251 3.39 7.92 29.59
CA ASN A 251 3.03 7.96 31.01
C ASN A 251 4.03 7.17 31.87
N ASN A 252 4.44 5.98 31.43
CA ASN A 252 5.44 5.19 32.12
C ASN A 252 6.80 5.91 32.16
N THR A 253 7.21 6.51 31.05
CA THR A 253 8.45 7.30 30.96
C THR A 253 8.39 8.53 31.87
N LYS A 254 7.25 9.22 31.91
CA LYS A 254 7.02 10.36 32.82
C LYS A 254 7.14 9.95 34.28
N ASN A 255 6.54 8.82 34.67
CA ASN A 255 6.63 8.30 36.03
C ASN A 255 8.07 7.94 36.42
N ALA A 256 8.80 7.27 35.51
CA ALA A 256 10.21 6.94 35.72
C ALA A 256 11.08 8.19 35.88
N LEU A 257 10.83 9.24 35.09
CA LEU A 257 11.56 10.50 35.18
C LEU A 257 11.28 11.24 36.50
N THR A 258 10.02 11.24 36.96
CA THR A 258 9.67 11.80 38.27
C THR A 258 10.41 11.07 39.41
N ALA A 259 10.41 9.74 39.40
CA ALA A 259 11.13 8.94 40.40
C ALA A 259 12.66 9.17 40.36
N ALA A 260 13.23 9.31 39.16
CA ALA A 260 14.64 9.65 38.99
C ALA A 260 14.96 11.03 39.56
N ASN A 261 14.11 12.04 39.31
CA ASN A 261 14.28 13.38 39.87
C ASN A 261 14.19 13.39 41.41
N GLU A 262 13.25 12.66 42.00
CA GLU A 262 13.16 12.49 43.46
C GLU A 262 14.43 11.85 44.02
N THR A 263 14.95 10.82 43.35
CA THR A 263 16.20 10.15 43.74
C THR A 263 17.39 11.10 43.67
N ILE A 264 17.49 11.91 42.61
CA ILE A 264 18.54 12.91 42.45
C ILE A 264 18.45 13.97 43.56
N ALA A 265 17.25 14.43 43.90
CA ALA A 265 17.05 15.40 44.99
C ALA A 265 17.54 14.82 46.34
N LEU A 266 17.14 13.59 46.68
CA LEU A 266 17.60 12.92 47.91
C LEU A 266 19.12 12.73 47.94
N GLN A 267 19.72 12.37 46.80
CA GLN A 267 21.16 12.24 46.69
C GLN A 267 21.89 13.58 46.83
N SER A 268 21.33 14.66 46.28
CA SER A 268 21.85 16.02 46.43
C SER A 268 21.87 16.44 47.90
N ASP A 269 20.75 16.26 48.62
CA ASP A 269 20.65 16.57 50.05
C ASP A 269 21.66 15.76 50.88
N SER A 270 21.83 14.48 50.55
CA SER A 270 22.82 13.61 51.19
C SER A 270 24.25 14.10 50.94
N LEU A 271 24.54 14.56 49.72
CA LEU A 271 25.85 15.06 49.34
C LEU A 271 26.20 16.35 50.07
N ASP A 272 25.23 17.26 50.24
CA ASP A 272 25.42 18.49 51.01
C ASP A 272 25.64 18.20 52.51
N SER A 273 24.91 17.24 53.08
CA SER A 273 25.17 16.76 54.44
C SER A 273 26.59 16.21 54.61
N LYS A 274 27.05 15.38 53.66
CA LYS A 274 28.42 14.84 53.68
C LYS A 274 29.48 15.92 53.53
N LYS A 275 29.27 16.93 52.68
CA LYS A 275 30.17 18.09 52.57
C LYS A 275 30.33 18.81 53.91
N LEU A 276 29.23 19.02 54.64
CA LEU A 276 29.25 19.67 55.94
C LEU A 276 29.99 18.84 56.99
N GLN A 277 29.84 17.51 56.96
CA GLN A 277 30.64 16.61 57.81
C GLN A 277 32.13 16.67 57.49
N ILE A 278 32.52 16.67 56.21
CA ILE A 278 33.92 16.78 55.79
C ILE A 278 34.52 18.11 56.26
N ALA A 279 33.79 19.22 56.13
CA ALA A 279 34.24 20.53 56.61
C ALA A 279 34.51 20.51 58.13
N ASN A 280 33.59 19.95 58.92
CA ASN A 280 33.76 19.80 60.37
C ASN A 280 34.96 18.92 60.75
N LEU A 281 35.19 17.82 60.03
CA LEU A 281 36.35 16.95 60.27
C LEU A 281 37.67 17.65 59.95
N ASN A 282 37.73 18.41 58.86
CA ASN A 282 38.90 19.19 58.49
C ASN A 282 39.24 20.24 59.56
N ASP A 283 38.24 20.93 60.12
CA ASP A 283 38.47 21.87 61.21
C ASP A 283 38.97 21.20 62.48
N ARG A 284 38.43 20.03 62.83
CA ARG A 284 38.93 19.24 63.97
C ARG A 284 40.38 18.81 63.78
N ASN A 285 40.75 18.32 62.59
CA ASN A 285 42.12 17.93 62.28
C ASN A 285 43.07 19.12 62.36
N ARG A 286 42.65 20.31 61.90
CA ARG A 286 43.43 21.54 62.03
C ARG A 286 43.67 21.91 63.50
N ILE A 287 42.66 21.82 64.35
CA ILE A 287 42.78 22.08 65.80
C ILE A 287 43.73 21.08 66.46
N LEU A 288 43.60 19.78 66.14
CA LEU A 288 44.48 18.73 66.66
C LEU A 288 45.93 18.96 66.25
N GLY A 289 46.18 19.35 65.00
CA GLY A 289 47.52 19.69 64.52
C GLY A 289 48.18 20.82 65.31
N MET A 290 47.44 21.88 65.65
CA MET A 290 47.95 22.96 66.50
C MET A 290 48.29 22.49 67.92
N ARG A 291 47.41 21.72 68.55
CA ARG A 291 47.64 21.19 69.91
C ARG A 291 48.85 20.25 69.97
N TYR A 292 49.04 19.43 68.95
CA TYR A 292 50.21 18.55 68.85
C TYR A 292 51.53 19.33 68.82
N GLN A 293 51.60 20.42 68.05
CA GLN A 293 52.80 21.27 68.00
C GLN A 293 53.10 21.97 69.32
N GLU A 294 52.06 22.38 70.05
CA GLU A 294 52.19 22.97 71.38
C GLU A 294 52.78 21.97 72.40
N GLU A 295 52.25 20.75 72.43
CA GLU A 295 52.73 19.68 73.32
C GLU A 295 54.19 19.31 73.04
N CYS A 296 54.57 19.16 71.76
CA CYS A 296 55.97 18.92 71.36
C CYS A 296 56.91 20.03 71.83
N SER A 297 56.46 21.29 71.79
CA SER A 297 57.26 22.44 72.22
C SER A 297 57.45 22.46 73.74
N LEU A 298 56.41 22.09 74.50
CA LEU A 298 56.49 21.95 75.96
C LEU A 298 57.42 20.80 76.36
N ARG A 299 57.31 19.66 75.69
CA ARG A 299 58.14 18.48 75.98
C ARG A 299 59.64 18.76 75.78
N LYS A 300 60.03 19.42 74.68
CA LYS A 300 61.43 19.81 74.44
C LYS A 300 61.99 20.69 75.56
N LYS A 301 61.19 21.64 76.08
CA LYS A 301 61.63 22.51 77.20
C LYS A 301 61.88 21.70 78.47
N ALA A 302 61.01 20.72 78.77
CA ALA A 302 61.15 19.86 79.94
C ALA A 302 62.40 18.96 79.85
N GLU A 303 62.66 18.34 78.70
CA GLU A 303 63.82 17.46 78.48
C GLU A 303 65.16 18.22 78.65
N ILE A 304 65.27 19.44 78.11
CA ILE A 304 66.44 20.30 78.29
C ILE A 304 66.66 20.62 79.78
N SER A 305 65.58 20.92 80.50
CA SER A 305 65.64 21.30 81.92
C SER A 305 66.10 20.13 82.79
N PHE A 306 65.62 18.91 82.50
CA PHE A 306 66.03 17.69 83.19
C PHE A 306 67.50 17.33 82.93
N SER A 307 67.96 17.43 81.68
CA SER A 307 69.36 17.17 81.32
C SER A 307 70.33 18.09 82.07
N ASN A 308 69.99 19.38 82.17
CA ASN A 308 70.80 20.37 82.89
C ASN A 308 70.90 20.04 84.40
N PHE A 309 69.80 19.62 85.01
CA PHE A 309 69.77 19.23 86.41
C PHE A 309 70.62 17.97 86.70
N LYS A 310 70.51 16.94 85.85
CA LYS A 310 71.27 15.67 86.01
C LYS A 310 72.78 15.89 85.98
N ASN A 311 73.26 16.73 85.05
CA ASN A 311 74.68 17.06 84.93
C ASN A 311 75.21 17.82 86.16
N MET A 312 74.42 18.71 86.74
CA MET A 312 74.84 19.49 87.92
C MET A 312 75.09 18.61 89.16
N ILE A 313 74.27 17.58 89.40
CA ILE A 313 74.41 16.72 90.59
C ILE A 313 75.52 15.67 90.40
N GLY A 314 75.63 15.06 89.22
CA GLY A 314 76.60 13.99 88.95
C GLY A 314 78.07 14.41 89.13
N GLU A 315 78.38 15.70 89.00
CA GLU A 315 79.71 16.28 89.28
C GLU A 315 80.12 16.18 90.76
N ARG A 316 79.17 16.35 91.69
CA ARG A 316 79.46 16.42 93.13
C ARG A 316 79.35 15.07 93.82
N GLN A 317 78.40 14.25 93.39
CA GLN A 317 78.11 12.95 93.97
C GLN A 317 77.90 11.93 92.84
N PRO A 318 78.92 11.13 92.49
CA PRO A 318 78.88 10.27 91.30
C PRO A 318 77.87 9.12 91.45
N PHE A 319 77.44 8.81 92.67
CA PHE A 319 76.36 7.86 92.93
C PHE A 319 75.73 8.10 94.31
N VAL A 320 74.52 7.59 94.48
CA VAL A 320 73.78 7.61 95.75
C VAL A 320 73.51 6.18 96.19
N ILE A 321 73.78 5.86 97.45
CA ILE A 321 73.46 4.53 98.01
C ILE A 321 71.97 4.49 98.31
N THR A 322 71.27 3.54 97.70
CA THR A 322 69.81 3.41 97.81
C THR A 322 69.38 2.39 98.86
N SER A 323 70.24 1.42 99.17
CA SER A 323 70.00 0.47 100.27
C SER A 323 71.28 -0.25 100.66
N THR A 324 71.33 -0.77 101.89
CA THR A 324 72.43 -1.60 102.41
C THR A 324 71.86 -2.88 103.03
N SER A 325 72.66 -3.93 103.10
CA SER A 325 72.35 -5.20 103.76
C SER A 325 73.66 -5.89 104.17
N PHE A 326 73.77 -6.33 105.42
CA PHE A 326 74.97 -7.02 105.90
C PHE A 326 74.72 -8.53 106.02
N ASN A 327 75.70 -9.33 105.62
CA ASN A 327 75.65 -10.78 105.78
C ASN A 327 76.67 -11.21 106.84
N PHE A 328 76.17 -11.62 108.02
CA PHE A 328 76.99 -12.00 109.17
C PHE A 328 77.82 -13.27 108.94
N ASP A 329 77.36 -14.20 108.09
CA ASP A 329 78.07 -15.45 107.80
C ASP A 329 79.30 -15.22 106.91
N THR A 330 79.21 -14.27 105.98
CA THR A 330 80.26 -14.00 104.98
C THR A 330 81.09 -12.76 105.29
N GLY A 331 80.62 -11.89 106.19
CA GLY A 331 81.27 -10.65 106.58
C GLY A 331 81.22 -9.51 105.55
N TYR A 332 80.37 -9.62 104.52
CA TYR A 332 80.21 -8.60 103.47
C TYR A 332 79.02 -7.67 103.74
N LEU A 333 79.24 -6.37 103.56
CA LEU A 333 78.19 -5.38 103.40
C LEU A 333 77.86 -5.24 101.92
N TYR A 334 76.63 -5.59 101.55
CA TYR A 334 76.05 -5.38 100.23
C TYR A 334 75.33 -4.04 100.20
N PHE A 335 75.42 -3.32 99.09
CA PHE A 335 74.65 -2.10 98.89
C PHE A 335 74.20 -1.95 97.45
N LYS A 336 73.03 -1.36 97.28
CA LYS A 336 72.56 -0.89 95.99
C LYS A 336 72.88 0.59 95.86
N TYR A 337 73.19 1.03 94.67
CA TYR A 337 73.40 2.43 94.37
C TYR A 337 72.78 2.83 93.03
N PHE A 338 72.51 4.11 92.88
CA PHE A 338 72.18 4.71 91.59
C PHE A 338 73.37 5.54 91.12
N GLY A 339 74.00 5.12 90.02
CA GLY A 339 75.11 5.84 89.40
C GLY A 339 74.64 7.05 88.62
N LEU A 340 75.15 8.22 88.98
CA LEU A 340 74.92 9.48 88.29
C LEU A 340 76.06 9.82 87.31
N LYS A 341 77.26 9.29 87.54
CA LYS A 341 78.45 9.47 86.69
C LYS A 341 79.35 8.24 86.82
N GLU A 342 79.82 7.71 85.70
CA GLU A 342 80.74 6.56 85.70
C GLU A 342 82.12 6.93 86.24
N GLY A 343 82.77 5.97 86.91
CA GLY A 343 84.17 6.10 87.32
C GLY A 343 84.54 5.31 88.57
N SER A 344 85.83 5.04 88.74
CA SER A 344 86.38 4.34 89.90
C SER A 344 86.36 5.23 91.15
N VAL A 345 85.69 4.79 92.21
CA VAL A 345 85.61 5.47 93.50
C VAL A 345 86.16 4.59 94.61
N LYS A 346 87.06 5.14 95.42
CA LYS A 346 87.51 4.51 96.67
C LYS A 346 86.50 4.75 97.77
N LEU A 347 85.98 3.67 98.34
CA LEU A 347 85.05 3.68 99.46
C LEU A 347 85.70 3.18 100.72
N GLN A 348 85.29 3.78 101.83
CA GLN A 348 85.55 3.32 103.17
C GLN A 348 84.23 2.80 103.75
N VAL A 349 84.26 1.64 104.37
CA VAL A 349 83.18 1.18 105.25
C VAL A 349 83.65 1.24 106.69
N ARG A 350 82.78 1.68 107.58
CA ARG A 350 82.99 1.63 109.03
C ARG A 350 81.78 0.99 109.67
N ALA A 351 81.99 0.05 110.58
CA ALA A 351 80.95 -0.61 111.34
C ALA A 351 81.24 -0.43 112.83
N TYR A 352 80.24 0.03 113.58
CA TYR A 352 80.35 0.32 115.00
C TYR A 352 79.29 -0.46 115.77
N ASN A 353 79.66 -1.13 116.86
CA ASN A 353 78.70 -1.66 117.81
C ASN A 353 78.49 -0.71 119.00
N ASP A 354 77.44 -0.97 119.77
CA ASP A 354 77.05 -0.15 120.93
C ASP A 354 78.09 -0.18 122.07
N ASP A 355 79.01 -1.15 122.06
CA ASP A 355 80.10 -1.30 123.03
C ASP A 355 81.40 -0.55 122.64
N GLY A 356 81.40 0.19 121.53
CA GLY A 356 82.53 1.00 121.08
C GLY A 356 83.59 0.25 120.25
N TYR A 357 83.37 -1.01 119.88
CA TYR A 357 84.23 -1.71 118.93
C TYR A 357 83.94 -1.23 117.51
N SER A 358 85.01 -0.91 116.77
CA SER A 358 84.90 -0.46 115.39
C SER A 358 85.68 -1.35 114.42
N TYR A 359 85.06 -1.62 113.29
CA TYR A 359 85.66 -2.32 112.15
C TYR A 359 85.68 -1.36 110.96
N SER A 360 86.77 -1.32 110.22
CA SER A 360 86.83 -0.52 108.99
C SER A 360 87.60 -1.24 107.91
N ASN A 361 87.11 -1.12 106.69
CA ASN A 361 87.82 -1.56 105.51
C ASN A 361 87.66 -0.55 104.38
N ASN A 362 88.51 -0.65 103.36
CA ASN A 362 88.42 0.16 102.15
C ASN A 362 88.37 -0.74 100.92
N ALA A 363 87.62 -0.31 99.91
CA ALA A 363 87.56 -0.97 98.62
C ALA A 363 87.38 0.06 97.51
N ASN A 364 88.01 -0.19 96.36
CA ASN A 364 87.71 0.54 95.14
C ASN A 364 86.53 -0.15 94.45
N ILE A 365 85.57 0.65 94.00
CA ILE A 365 84.46 0.17 93.19
C ILE A 365 84.35 1.04 91.94
N ASP A 366 83.99 0.42 90.82
CA ASP A 366 83.65 1.14 89.60
C ASP A 366 82.17 1.46 89.57
N ILE A 367 81.86 2.75 89.50
CA ILE A 367 80.49 3.23 89.41
C ILE A 367 80.02 3.11 87.97
N ILE A 368 78.85 2.49 87.80
CA ILE A 368 78.14 2.31 86.54
C ILE A 368 76.85 3.12 86.64
N LEU A 369 76.42 3.74 85.54
CA LEU A 369 75.18 4.53 85.49
C LEU A 369 73.95 3.72 85.93
N GLU A 370 72.96 4.43 86.46
CA GLU A 370 71.68 3.87 86.89
C GLU A 370 71.80 2.86 88.05
N GLU A 371 70.79 2.03 88.25
CA GLU A 371 70.72 1.12 89.40
C GLU A 371 71.71 -0.04 89.27
N ASN A 372 72.63 -0.12 90.24
CA ASN A 372 73.61 -1.19 90.33
C ASN A 372 73.80 -1.63 91.79
N LYS A 373 74.58 -2.70 91.98
CA LYS A 373 74.85 -3.28 93.30
C LYS A 373 76.34 -3.55 93.45
N SER A 374 76.87 -3.33 94.65
CA SER A 374 78.24 -3.67 94.99
C SER A 374 78.34 -4.18 96.43
N ARG A 375 79.52 -4.63 96.82
CA ARG A 375 79.79 -5.19 98.15
C ARG A 375 81.18 -4.82 98.63
N ILE A 376 81.31 -4.62 99.94
CA ILE A 376 82.60 -4.38 100.60
C ILE A 376 82.71 -5.33 101.79
N TYR A 377 83.85 -6.00 101.91
CA TYR A 377 84.12 -6.87 103.05
C TYR A 377 84.40 -6.03 104.30
N VAL A 378 83.72 -6.34 105.41
CA VAL A 378 83.89 -5.62 106.69
C VAL A 378 84.58 -6.51 107.72
N GLY A 379 84.27 -7.81 107.73
CA GLY A 379 84.75 -8.77 108.72
C GLY A 379 83.61 -9.61 109.29
N HIS A 380 83.93 -10.68 110.03
CA HIS A 380 82.92 -11.50 110.72
C HIS A 380 82.49 -10.80 112.00
N LEU A 381 81.32 -10.15 111.96
CA LEU A 381 80.74 -9.44 113.10
C LEU A 381 79.85 -10.37 113.93
N ASN A 382 79.68 -10.07 115.21
CA ASN A 382 78.84 -10.90 116.08
C ASN A 382 77.36 -10.66 115.77
N ALA A 383 76.67 -11.68 115.24
CA ALA A 383 75.25 -11.61 114.88
C ALA A 383 74.29 -11.32 116.06
N GLN A 384 74.75 -11.41 117.30
CA GLN A 384 73.95 -11.05 118.49
C GLN A 384 74.04 -9.56 118.85
N LYS A 385 74.80 -8.75 118.09
CA LYS A 385 74.97 -7.31 118.32
C LYS A 385 74.53 -6.51 117.11
N TRP A 386 73.99 -5.31 117.37
CA TRP A 386 73.67 -4.36 116.32
C TRP A 386 74.92 -3.61 115.85
N TYR A 387 75.02 -3.41 114.54
CA TYR A 387 76.09 -2.62 113.95
C TYR A 387 75.54 -1.49 113.08
N SER A 388 76.03 -0.28 113.31
CA SER A 388 75.80 0.86 112.41
C SER A 388 76.90 0.91 111.38
N PHE A 389 76.53 0.78 110.10
CA PHE A 389 77.44 0.85 108.97
C PHE A 389 77.39 2.20 108.31
N GLU A 390 78.56 2.79 108.10
CA GLU A 390 78.76 4.00 107.32
C GLU A 390 79.59 3.66 106.10
N ILE A 391 79.09 4.02 104.91
CA ILE A 391 79.84 3.94 103.66
C ILE A 391 80.22 5.36 103.29
N LEU A 392 81.52 5.62 103.27
CA LEU A 392 82.09 6.94 103.04
C LEU A 392 82.92 6.96 101.76
N ARG A 393 82.96 8.14 101.13
CA ARG A 393 83.98 8.50 100.13
C ARG A 393 84.75 9.69 100.68
N GLY A 394 86.01 9.47 101.06
CA GLY A 394 86.76 10.47 101.83
C GLY A 394 86.06 10.73 103.17
N ASN A 395 85.65 11.98 103.42
CA ASN A 395 84.93 12.38 104.63
C ASN A 395 83.41 12.52 104.43
N ILE A 396 82.87 12.17 103.25
CA ILE A 396 81.43 12.28 102.94
C ILE A 396 80.76 10.93 103.15
N ILE A 397 79.77 10.87 104.02
CA ILE A 397 78.89 9.71 104.18
C ILE A 397 77.98 9.65 102.95
N LEU A 398 78.10 8.59 102.15
CA LEU A 398 77.30 8.36 100.95
C LEU A 398 76.04 7.53 101.22
N GLY A 399 76.01 6.88 102.37
CA GLY A 399 74.91 6.07 102.83
C GLY A 399 75.38 5.13 103.93
N GLY A 400 74.44 4.40 104.49
CA GLY A 400 74.68 3.54 105.63
C GLY A 400 73.42 2.78 105.99
N GLY A 401 73.52 1.97 107.02
CA GLY A 401 72.38 1.24 107.57
C GLY A 401 72.74 0.56 108.86
N ARG A 402 71.74 0.25 109.67
CA ARG A 402 71.90 -0.52 110.89
C ARG A 402 71.46 -1.95 110.59
N HIS A 403 72.33 -2.92 110.86
CA HIS A 403 72.10 -4.35 110.61
C HIS A 403 72.41 -5.20 111.82
#